data_AF-A0A6M3LNP1-F1
#
_entry.id   AF-A0A6M3LNP1-F1
#
_cell.length_a   1.000
_cell.length_b   1.000
_cell.length_c   1.000
_cell.angle_alpha   90.00
_cell.angle_beta   90.00
_cell.angle_gamma   90.00
#
_symmetry.space_group_name_H-M   'P 1'
#
loop_
_entity.id
_entity.type
_entity.pdbx_description
1 polymer ?
#
loop_
_entity_poly.entity_id
_entity_poly.type
_entity_poly.pdbx_seq_one_letter_code
_entity_poly.pdbx_strand_id
1 'polypeptide(L)'
;MNISKRNYGEYSSDNYGSHTQQVDIGNVRLFFSYDTVVAFNDNGRNIVCENVWGTTTGKHLNWIDGGDKKARLSSEKFNHLLNEMLKSHNLIVG
;
A
#
# COMPACT_ATOMS: atom_id res chain seq x y z
N MET A 1 18.17 7.62 -7.29
CA MET A 1 16.96 7.14 -6.61
C MET A 1 16.82 5.65 -6.91
N ASN A 2 16.78 4.81 -5.89
CA ASN A 2 16.60 3.37 -6.10
C ASN A 2 15.10 3.09 -6.24
N ILE A 3 14.73 2.37 -7.29
CA ILE A 3 13.37 1.93 -7.56
C ILE A 3 13.39 0.40 -7.62
N SER A 4 12.52 -0.25 -6.86
CA SER A 4 12.36 -1.70 -6.96
C SER A 4 10.89 -2.11 -6.84
N LYS A 5 10.55 -3.22 -7.50
CA LYS A 5 9.21 -3.81 -7.45
C LYS A 5 9.32 -5.26 -7.01
N ARG A 6 8.45 -5.67 -6.07
CA ARG A 6 8.39 -7.03 -5.54
C ARG A 6 6.94 -7.39 -5.23
N ASN A 7 6.69 -8.67 -4.96
CA ASN A 7 5.40 -9.09 -4.43
C ASN A 7 5.48 -9.20 -2.90
N TYR A 8 4.38 -8.91 -2.21
CA TYR A 8 4.24 -9.09 -0.77
C TYR A 8 3.21 -10.19 -0.45
N GLY A 9 3.29 -10.73 0.76
CA GLY A 9 2.48 -11.88 1.20
C GLY A 9 3.02 -13.21 0.68
N GLU A 10 2.78 -14.27 1.44
CA GLU A 10 3.17 -15.63 1.07
C GLU A 10 2.11 -16.25 0.15
N TYR A 11 2.15 -15.90 -1.14
CA TYR A 11 1.32 -16.57 -2.15
C TYR A 11 2.19 -17.58 -2.91
N SER A 12 1.98 -18.88 -2.63
CA SER A 12 2.68 -20.01 -3.24
C SER A 12 2.14 -20.42 -4.62
N SER A 13 1.16 -19.70 -5.17
CA SER A 13 0.52 -20.02 -6.44
C SER A 13 0.72 -18.90 -7.47
N ASP A 14 1.19 -19.26 -8.66
CA ASP A 14 1.60 -18.39 -9.78
C ASP A 14 0.54 -17.37 -10.28
N ASN A 15 -0.71 -17.43 -9.80
CA ASN A 15 -1.81 -16.59 -10.27
C ASN A 15 -2.20 -15.42 -9.35
N TYR A 16 -1.65 -15.33 -8.13
CA TYR A 16 -1.97 -14.26 -7.16
C TYR A 16 -0.86 -13.22 -6.96
N GLY A 17 0.38 -13.52 -7.38
CA GLY A 17 1.51 -12.60 -7.24
C GLY A 17 1.33 -11.28 -8.01
N SER A 18 0.49 -11.26 -9.05
CA SER A 18 0.15 -10.03 -9.78
C SER A 18 -0.71 -9.04 -8.96
N HIS A 19 -1.38 -9.50 -7.90
CA HIS A 19 -2.34 -8.70 -7.13
C HIS A 19 -1.77 -8.10 -5.84
N THR A 20 -0.55 -8.46 -5.46
CA THR A 20 0.11 -7.99 -4.23
C THR A 20 1.46 -7.36 -4.53
N GLN A 21 1.44 -6.27 -5.28
CA GLN A 21 2.66 -5.58 -5.69
C GLN A 21 3.09 -4.56 -4.65
N GLN A 22 4.39 -4.50 -4.38
CA GLN A 22 5.04 -3.45 -3.61
C GLN A 22 6.01 -2.71 -4.52
N VAL A 23 5.99 -1.38 -4.47
CA VAL A 23 6.95 -0.51 -5.16
C VAL A 23 7.70 0.31 -4.12
N ASP A 24 9.02 0.17 -4.08
CA ASP A 24 9.92 0.98 -3.26
C ASP A 24 10.54 2.09 -4.12
N ILE A 25 10.44 3.34 -3.67
CA ILE A 25 11.00 4.54 -4.31
C ILE A 25 11.72 5.35 -3.24
N GLY A 26 13.04 5.18 -3.13
CA GLY A 26 13.80 5.80 -2.04
C GLY A 26 13.27 5.38 -0.66
N ASN A 27 12.74 6.34 0.12
CA ASN A 27 12.16 6.10 1.45
C ASN A 27 10.65 5.89 1.45
N VAL A 28 10.03 5.88 0.26
CA VAL A 28 8.60 5.62 0.08
C VAL A 28 8.40 4.18 -0.34
N ARG A 29 7.40 3.53 0.23
CA ARG A 29 6.91 2.23 -0.21
C ARG A 29 5.42 2.31 -0.48
N LEU A 30 4.98 1.85 -1.63
CA LEU A 30 3.57 1.73 -1.99
C LEU A 30 3.18 0.25 -2.01
N PHE A 31 2.06 -0.08 -1.37
CA PHE A 31 1.47 -1.41 -1.41
C PHE A 31 0.18 -1.37 -2.23
N PHE A 32 0.12 -2.22 -3.24
CA PHE A 32 -0.99 -2.30 -4.17
C PHE A 32 -1.84 -3.54 -3.92
N SER A 33 -3.16 -3.36 -3.98
CA SER A 33 -4.11 -4.43 -4.27
C SER A 33 -4.54 -4.25 -5.71
N TYR A 34 -4.14 -5.17 -6.60
CA TYR A 34 -4.22 -4.95 -8.05
C TYR A 34 -3.48 -3.66 -8.47
N ASP A 35 -4.21 -2.66 -8.95
CA ASP A 35 -3.75 -1.35 -9.40
C ASP A 35 -3.98 -0.24 -8.35
N THR A 36 -4.62 -0.56 -7.23
CA THR A 36 -5.02 0.41 -6.22
C THR A 36 -4.03 0.42 -5.06
N VAL A 37 -3.53 1.60 -4.68
CA VAL A 37 -2.71 1.77 -3.45
C VAL A 37 -3.61 1.60 -2.23
N VAL A 38 -3.29 0.62 -1.39
CA VAL A 38 -4.08 0.27 -0.18
C VAL A 38 -3.33 0.53 1.13
N ALA A 39 -2.01 0.69 1.03
CA ALA A 39 -1.15 1.16 2.12
C ALA A 39 0.10 1.84 1.56
N PHE A 40 0.76 2.64 2.37
CA PHE A 40 2.09 3.15 2.07
C PHE A 40 2.95 3.26 3.32
N ASN A 41 4.27 3.22 3.12
CA ASN A 41 5.25 3.62 4.12
C ASN A 41 5.88 4.93 3.67
N ASP A 42 5.98 5.87 4.60
CA ASP A 42 6.75 7.10 4.42
C ASP A 42 7.77 7.21 5.55
N ASN A 43 9.05 7.11 5.21
CA ASN A 43 10.16 7.23 6.17
C ASN A 43 10.03 6.33 7.41
N GLY A 44 9.59 5.08 7.22
CA GLY A 44 9.42 4.09 8.30
C GLY A 44 8.03 4.07 8.93
N ARG A 45 7.16 5.04 8.62
CA ARG A 45 5.78 5.06 9.13
C ARG A 45 4.83 4.35 8.18
N ASN A 46 4.26 3.21 8.61
CA ASN A 46 3.21 2.51 7.89
C ASN A 46 1.85 3.20 8.07
N ILE A 47 1.16 3.43 6.96
CA ILE A 47 -0.17 4.02 6.89
C ILE A 47 -1.04 3.10 6.02
N VAL A 48 -2.16 2.64 6.57
CA VAL A 48 -2.98 1.59 5.96
C VAL A 48 -4.42 2.08 5.85
N CYS A 49 -5.05 1.87 4.70
CA CYS A 49 -6.43 2.25 4.46
C CYS A 49 -7.39 1.24 5.13
N GLU A 50 -8.54 1.72 5.60
CA GLU A 50 -9.66 0.84 5.95
C GLU A 50 -10.09 0.02 4.73
N ASN A 51 -10.74 -1.12 4.99
CA ASN A 51 -11.18 -1.97 3.89
C ASN A 51 -12.49 -1.44 3.27
N VAL A 52 -12.39 -0.77 2.12
CA VAL A 52 -13.55 -0.32 1.33
C VAL A 52 -13.82 -1.17 0.08
N TRP A 53 -13.04 -2.25 -0.14
CA TRP A 53 -13.07 -3.03 -1.39
C TRP A 53 -13.57 -4.46 -1.23
N GLY A 54 -13.72 -4.95 0.01
CA GLY A 54 -14.24 -6.29 0.29
C GLY A 54 -13.17 -7.32 0.67
N THR A 55 -13.55 -8.60 0.66
CA THR A 55 -12.79 -9.66 1.35
C THR A 55 -11.37 -9.87 0.82
N THR A 56 -11.16 -9.78 -0.50
CA THR A 56 -9.85 -10.00 -1.13
C THR A 56 -8.83 -8.96 -0.65
N THR A 57 -9.14 -7.67 -0.80
CA THR A 57 -8.28 -6.59 -0.29
C THR A 57 -8.14 -6.65 1.22
N GLY A 58 -9.18 -7.07 1.95
CA GLY A 58 -9.10 -7.29 3.40
C GLY A 58 -7.98 -8.25 3.81
N LYS A 59 -7.73 -9.31 3.04
CA LYS A 59 -6.59 -10.22 3.27
C LYS A 59 -5.26 -9.51 3.05
N HIS A 60 -5.14 -8.68 2.02
CA HIS A 60 -3.91 -7.92 1.73
C HIS A 60 -3.59 -6.95 2.87
N LEU A 61 -4.59 -6.22 3.36
CA LEU A 61 -4.41 -5.32 4.49
C LEU A 61 -3.89 -6.07 5.73
N ASN A 62 -4.45 -7.24 6.03
CA ASN A 62 -3.97 -8.07 7.15
C ASN A 62 -2.52 -8.51 6.99
N TRP A 63 -2.06 -8.79 5.76
CA TRP A 63 -0.64 -9.09 5.49
C TRP A 63 0.27 -7.89 5.75
N ILE A 64 -0.23 -6.68 5.50
CA ILE A 64 0.54 -5.44 5.63
C ILE A 64 0.62 -4.98 7.09
N ASP A 65 -0.48 -5.08 7.84
CA ASP A 65 -0.60 -4.55 9.21
C ASP A 65 -0.74 -5.59 10.32
N GLY A 66 -0.59 -6.88 10.00
CA GLY A 66 -0.78 -7.97 10.96
C GLY A 66 -2.24 -8.14 11.42
N GLY A 67 -3.20 -7.52 10.74
CA GLY A 67 -4.63 -7.57 11.06
C GLY A 67 -5.12 -6.47 12.00
N ASP A 68 -4.33 -5.42 12.29
CA ASP A 68 -4.73 -4.32 13.15
C ASP A 68 -5.70 -3.34 12.47
N LYS A 69 -6.97 -3.74 12.43
CA LYS A 69 -8.05 -2.94 11.84
C LYS A 69 -8.26 -1.59 12.52
N LYS A 70 -7.88 -1.42 13.80
CA LYS A 70 -8.14 -0.20 14.57
C LYS A 70 -7.18 0.93 14.20
N ALA A 71 -5.97 0.59 13.75
CA ALA A 71 -4.96 1.55 13.30
C ALA A 71 -5.18 2.03 11.86
N ARG A 72 -6.06 1.37 11.10
CA ARG A 72 -6.39 1.74 9.71
C ARG A 72 -7.09 3.10 9.67
N LEU A 73 -6.73 3.91 8.69
CA LEU A 73 -7.34 5.22 8.47
C LEU A 73 -8.57 5.10 7.61
N SER A 74 -9.53 6.02 7.79
CA SER A 74 -10.63 6.14 6.84
C SER A 74 -10.11 6.39 5.43
N SER A 75 -10.84 5.93 4.41
CA SER A 75 -10.44 6.08 3.00
C SER A 75 -10.16 7.55 2.63
N GLU A 76 -10.98 8.48 3.13
CA GLU A 76 -10.78 9.92 2.93
C GLU A 76 -9.45 10.41 3.51
N LYS A 77 -9.19 10.10 4.79
CA LYS A 77 -7.95 10.52 5.47
C LYS A 77 -6.72 9.85 4.86
N PHE A 78 -6.84 8.59 4.46
CA PHE A 78 -5.80 7.86 3.77
C PHE A 78 -5.43 8.53 2.45
N ASN A 79 -6.42 8.82 1.59
CA ASN A 79 -6.19 9.46 0.29
C ASN A 79 -5.62 10.87 0.43
N HIS A 80 -6.03 11.62 1.45
CA HIS A 80 -5.43 12.92 1.75
C HIS A 80 -3.93 12.78 2.05
N LEU A 81 -3.55 11.90 2.98
CA LEU A 81 -2.15 11.70 3.34
C LEU A 81 -1.31 11.10 2.21
N LEU A 82 -1.89 10.18 1.42
CA LEU A 82 -1.24 9.63 0.24
C LEU A 82 -0.90 10.73 -0.76
N ASN A 83 -1.84 11.62 -1.08
CA ASN A 83 -1.59 12.74 -1.98
C ASN A 83 -0.53 13.71 -1.46
N GLU A 84 -0.58 14.05 -0.16
CA GLU A 84 0.44 14.93 0.43
C GLU A 84 1.84 14.30 0.41
N MET A 85 1.94 12.99 0.67
CA MET A 85 3.20 12.25 0.55
C MET A 85 3.68 12.22 -0.91
N LEU A 86 2.81 11.91 -1.88
CA LEU A 86 3.22 11.88 -3.29
C LEU A 86 3.70 13.26 -3.77
N LYS A 87 3.06 14.36 -3.34
CA LYS A 87 3.53 15.72 -3.63
C LYS A 87 4.88 16.01 -2.99
N SER A 88 5.05 15.70 -1.69
CA SER A 88 6.28 16.02 -0.96
C SER A 88 7.51 15.29 -1.50
N HIS A 89 7.30 14.13 -2.12
CA HIS A 89 8.34 13.34 -2.80
C HIS A 89 8.42 13.59 -4.32
N ASN A 90 7.68 14.57 -4.86
CA ASN A 90 7.59 14.88 -6.30
C ASN A 90 7.21 13.67 -7.18
N LEU A 91 6.29 12.83 -6.71
CA LEU A 91 5.79 11.61 -7.37
C LEU A 91 4.46 11.81 -8.10
N ILE A 92 3.97 13.05 -8.20
CA ILE A 92 2.80 13.41 -9.00
C ILE A 92 3.27 14.06 -10.29
N VAL A 93 2.71 13.62 -11.42
CA VAL A 93 2.89 14.29 -12.71
C VAL A 93 1.83 15.40 -12.77
N GLY A 94 2.29 16.64 -12.92
CA GLY A 94 1.42 17.82 -13.11
C GLY A 94 0.81 17.89 -14.50
#